data_AF-A0A7Y3HR26-F1
#
_entry.id   AF-A0A7Y3HR26-F1
#
_cell.length_a   1.000
_cell.length_b   1.000
_cell.length_c   1.000
_cell.angle_alpha   90.00
_cell.angle_beta   90.00
_cell.angle_gamma   90.00
#
_symmetry.space_group_name_H-M   'P 1'
#
loop_
_entity.id
_entity.type
_entity.pdbx_description
1 polymer ?
#
loop_
_entity_poly.entity_id
_entity_poly.type
_entity_poly.pdbx_seq_one_letter_code
_entity_poly.pdbx_strand_id
1 'polypeptide(L)'
;MFYKRITLLILLFTTGLLMAQKDIYESNRFDELSLDHEQLAIIPFIAKLELRQTLTKDERHQLAEREGYAVQDALETYFSLRKKRKKFNVDFQNTDNTNAILAQNNIKYDNIDVYTVKDLCKILDVDGIISGNLDLNILLSKGVPTDFNFLDYFNGNANYGRIGIKISDGDTGKLLWKYEQQINKKTGKNTTELIDRMMKLASRKFPYDKEKKRKKRKS
;
A
#
# COMPACT_ATOMS: atom_id res chain seq x y z
N MET A 1 -52.81 -14.97 -10.34
CA MET A 1 -51.57 -15.79 -10.45
C MET A 1 -50.40 -15.05 -11.12
N PHE A 2 -50.65 -14.07 -12.00
CA PHE A 2 -49.62 -13.33 -12.74
C PHE A 2 -48.71 -12.45 -11.86
N TYR A 3 -49.29 -11.72 -10.89
CA TYR A 3 -48.54 -10.83 -9.99
C TYR A 3 -47.53 -11.55 -9.09
N LYS A 4 -47.81 -12.80 -8.67
CA LYS A 4 -46.86 -13.63 -7.88
C LYS A 4 -45.64 -14.08 -8.69
N ARG A 5 -45.76 -14.22 -10.01
CA ARG A 5 -44.64 -14.58 -10.90
C ARG A 5 -43.75 -13.36 -11.20
N ILE A 6 -44.33 -12.17 -11.27
CA ILE A 6 -43.60 -10.91 -11.47
C ILE A 6 -42.80 -10.52 -10.21
N THR A 7 -43.37 -10.68 -9.00
CA THR A 7 -42.63 -10.43 -7.76
C THR A 7 -41.46 -11.39 -7.55
N LEU A 8 -41.57 -12.65 -7.98
CA LEU A 8 -40.48 -13.63 -7.92
C LEU A 8 -39.32 -13.27 -8.87
N LEU A 9 -39.62 -12.72 -10.06
CA LEU A 9 -38.63 -12.25 -11.03
C LEU A 9 -37.90 -10.99 -10.57
N ILE A 10 -38.59 -10.07 -9.88
CA ILE A 10 -37.97 -8.87 -9.29
C ILE A 10 -37.05 -9.24 -8.12
N LEU A 11 -37.44 -10.23 -7.30
CA LEU A 11 -36.60 -10.71 -6.18
C LEU A 11 -35.32 -11.40 -6.69
N LEU A 12 -35.41 -12.17 -7.79
CA LEU A 12 -34.25 -12.85 -8.40
C LEU A 12 -33.26 -11.90 -9.10
N PHE A 13 -33.66 -10.67 -9.44
CA PHE A 13 -32.77 -9.69 -10.07
C PHE A 13 -31.96 -8.88 -9.06
N THR A 14 -32.35 -8.87 -7.78
CA THR A 14 -31.64 -8.12 -6.72
C THR A 14 -30.42 -8.83 -6.13
N THR A 15 -30.21 -10.11 -6.47
CA THR A 15 -29.02 -10.88 -6.03
C THR A 15 -27.84 -10.75 -7.00
N GLY A 16 -28.01 -9.99 -8.09
CA GLY A 16 -26.97 -9.68 -9.04
C GLY A 16 -26.01 -8.60 -8.55
N LEU A 17 -24.83 -9.05 -8.10
CA LEU A 17 -23.55 -8.35 -8.25
C LEU A 17 -23.30 -7.12 -7.35
N LEU A 18 -23.29 -7.32 -6.03
CA LEU A 18 -22.25 -6.65 -5.21
C LEU A 18 -20.92 -7.39 -5.41
N MET A 19 -20.35 -7.32 -6.61
CA MET A 19 -18.94 -7.60 -6.79
C MET A 19 -18.17 -6.42 -6.24
N ALA A 20 -17.99 -6.40 -4.91
CA ALA A 20 -16.98 -5.56 -4.29
C ALA A 20 -15.64 -5.97 -4.91
N GLN A 21 -15.06 -5.08 -5.72
CA GLN A 21 -13.73 -5.24 -6.28
C GLN A 21 -12.78 -5.59 -5.12
N LYS A 22 -12.15 -6.75 -5.18
CA LYS A 22 -11.18 -7.14 -4.14
C LYS A 22 -9.99 -6.19 -4.28
N ASP A 23 -9.94 -5.21 -3.41
CA ASP A 23 -8.79 -4.31 -3.27
C ASP A 23 -7.49 -5.06 -2.94
N ILE A 24 -7.59 -6.33 -2.52
CA ILE A 24 -6.48 -7.18 -2.11
C ILE A 24 -6.32 -8.35 -3.08
N TYR A 25 -5.12 -8.49 -3.61
CA TYR A 25 -4.61 -9.66 -4.32
C TYR A 25 -3.61 -10.41 -3.45
N GLU A 26 -3.67 -11.74 -3.47
CA GLU A 26 -2.70 -12.64 -2.85
C GLU A 26 -2.40 -13.76 -3.85
N SER A 27 -1.12 -14.04 -4.07
CA SER A 27 -0.68 -15.11 -4.95
C SER A 27 -1.13 -16.48 -4.40
N ASN A 28 -1.56 -17.37 -5.29
CA ASN A 28 -1.85 -18.76 -4.93
C ASN A 28 -0.59 -19.54 -4.48
N ARG A 29 0.60 -19.07 -4.88
CA ARG A 29 1.90 -19.62 -4.48
C ARG A 29 2.54 -18.86 -3.33
N PHE A 30 1.80 -18.00 -2.61
CA PHE A 30 2.34 -17.20 -1.53
C PHE A 30 3.08 -18.07 -0.50
N ASP A 31 2.43 -19.11 0.02
CA ASP A 31 2.99 -19.94 1.09
C ASP A 31 4.26 -20.71 0.64
N GLU A 32 4.35 -21.06 -0.64
CA GLU A 32 5.51 -21.73 -1.24
C GLU A 32 6.68 -20.76 -1.41
N LEU A 33 6.42 -19.59 -2.00
CA LEU A 33 7.45 -18.60 -2.31
C LEU A 33 7.98 -17.92 -1.05
N SER A 34 7.10 -17.63 -0.08
CA SER A 34 7.49 -16.93 1.16
C SER A 34 7.85 -17.87 2.31
N LEU A 35 8.11 -19.15 2.06
CA LEU A 35 8.25 -20.17 3.11
C LEU A 35 9.37 -19.80 4.09
N ASP A 36 10.51 -19.42 3.53
CA ASP A 36 11.78 -19.18 4.20
C ASP A 36 12.12 -17.69 4.34
N HIS A 37 11.16 -16.80 4.02
CA HIS A 37 11.36 -15.37 4.20
C HIS A 37 11.55 -15.03 5.68
N GLU A 38 12.63 -14.30 5.97
CA GLU A 38 12.97 -13.77 7.28
C GLU A 38 12.97 -12.25 7.30
N GLN A 39 13.39 -11.59 6.22
CA GLN A 39 13.54 -10.13 6.16
C GLN A 39 12.96 -9.53 4.87
N LEU A 40 12.20 -8.44 5.01
CA LEU A 40 11.72 -7.62 3.91
C LEU A 40 12.27 -6.19 3.98
N ALA A 41 12.61 -5.57 2.85
CA ALA A 41 12.89 -4.14 2.80
C ALA A 41 11.68 -3.33 2.31
N ILE A 42 11.59 -2.07 2.71
CA ILE A 42 10.58 -1.13 2.20
C ILE A 42 11.35 -0.10 1.39
N ILE A 43 11.09 -0.03 0.08
CA ILE A 43 11.75 0.96 -0.79
C ILE A 43 10.91 2.25 -0.91
N PRO A 44 11.51 3.38 -1.32
CA PRO A 44 10.76 4.62 -1.55
C PRO A 44 9.62 4.42 -2.54
N PHE A 45 8.46 4.97 -2.23
CA PHE A 45 7.28 4.81 -3.08
C PHE A 45 7.28 5.79 -4.25
N ILE A 46 6.85 5.34 -5.43
CA ILE A 46 6.75 6.21 -6.60
C ILE A 46 5.47 7.04 -6.53
N ALA A 47 5.60 8.36 -6.42
CA ALA A 47 4.48 9.27 -6.28
C ALA A 47 4.29 10.09 -7.55
N LYS A 48 3.02 10.29 -7.90
CA LYS A 48 2.58 11.20 -8.95
C LYS A 48 1.71 12.27 -8.32
N LEU A 49 2.11 13.53 -8.52
CA LEU A 49 1.42 14.67 -7.95
C LEU A 49 0.61 15.43 -9.01
N GLU A 50 -0.69 15.51 -8.80
CA GLU A 50 -1.67 16.26 -9.59
C GLU A 50 -2.23 17.44 -8.77
N LEU A 51 -1.31 18.26 -8.23
CA LEU A 51 -1.66 19.44 -7.45
C LEU A 51 -2.28 20.53 -8.35
N ARG A 52 -3.29 21.24 -7.82
CA ARG A 52 -3.92 22.39 -8.49
C ARG A 52 -2.97 23.58 -8.66
N GLN A 53 -1.93 23.65 -7.83
CA GLN A 53 -0.94 24.72 -7.87
C GLN A 53 -0.04 24.57 -9.09
N THR A 54 0.26 25.69 -9.75
CA THR A 54 1.28 25.74 -10.81
C THR A 54 2.65 25.58 -10.17
N LEU A 55 3.35 24.50 -10.52
CA LEU A 55 4.68 24.17 -10.05
C LEU A 55 5.56 23.88 -11.25
N THR A 56 6.84 24.22 -11.15
CA THR A 56 7.84 23.75 -12.11
C THR A 56 7.94 22.20 -12.07
N LYS A 57 8.52 21.62 -13.12
CA LYS A 57 8.75 20.18 -13.18
C LYS A 57 9.60 19.69 -12.00
N ASP A 58 10.65 20.43 -11.67
CA ASP A 58 11.61 20.08 -10.63
C ASP A 58 11.00 20.20 -9.22
N GLU A 59 10.22 21.26 -8.95
CA GLU A 59 9.51 21.40 -7.67
C GLU A 59 8.49 20.28 -7.47
N ARG A 60 7.73 19.95 -8.52
CA ARG A 60 6.76 18.84 -8.48
C ARG A 60 7.46 17.52 -8.22
N HIS A 61 8.61 17.32 -8.85
CA HIS A 61 9.42 16.12 -8.70
C HIS A 61 9.94 15.98 -7.26
N GLN A 62 10.55 17.02 -6.68
CA GLN A 62 11.03 17.02 -5.29
C GLN A 62 9.90 16.80 -4.28
N LEU A 63 8.70 17.32 -4.55
CA LEU A 63 7.53 17.07 -3.71
C LEU A 63 7.06 15.61 -3.82
N ALA A 64 7.07 15.03 -5.02
CA ALA A 64 6.70 13.63 -5.23
C ALA A 64 7.67 12.69 -4.49
N GLU A 65 8.98 12.92 -4.65
CA GLU A 65 10.02 12.19 -3.94
C GLU A 65 9.79 12.24 -2.43
N ARG A 66 9.53 13.43 -1.88
CA ARG A 66 9.26 13.60 -0.43
C ARG A 66 8.02 12.82 0.04
N GLU A 67 6.94 12.80 -0.74
CA GLU A 67 5.75 12.00 -0.39
C GLU A 67 6.06 10.49 -0.45
N GLY A 68 6.89 10.06 -1.39
CA GLY A 68 7.38 8.68 -1.51
C GLY A 68 8.12 8.19 -0.27
N TYR A 69 9.09 8.99 0.21
CA TYR A 69 9.82 8.72 1.46
C TYR A 69 8.90 8.78 2.68
N ALA A 70 8.00 9.77 2.76
CA ALA A 70 7.07 9.88 3.89
C ALA A 70 6.19 8.63 4.07
N VAL A 71 5.82 7.96 2.97
CA VAL A 71 5.07 6.70 3.00
C VAL A 71 5.93 5.53 3.46
N GLN A 72 7.18 5.48 2.99
CA GLN A 72 8.17 4.48 3.41
C GLN A 72 8.35 4.53 4.95
N ASP A 73 8.59 5.71 5.51
CA ASP A 73 8.79 5.93 6.94
C ASP A 73 7.54 5.59 7.76
N ALA A 74 6.36 5.97 7.24
CA ALA A 74 5.08 5.67 7.87
C ALA A 74 4.81 4.15 7.90
N LEU A 75 5.21 3.40 6.86
CA LEU A 75 5.11 1.95 6.84
C LEU A 75 6.08 1.31 7.83
N GLU A 76 7.34 1.74 7.89
CA GLU A 76 8.30 1.26 8.89
C GLU A 76 7.78 1.49 10.32
N THR A 77 7.26 2.69 10.59
CA THR A 77 6.64 3.03 11.87
C THR A 77 5.50 2.06 12.20
N TYR A 78 4.60 1.83 11.24
CA TYR A 78 3.49 0.89 11.42
C TYR A 78 3.99 -0.52 11.74
N PHE A 79 4.94 -1.04 10.95
CA PHE A 79 5.46 -2.39 11.13
C PHE A 79 6.23 -2.54 12.45
N SER A 80 7.02 -1.55 12.84
CA SER A 80 7.75 -1.53 14.11
C SER A 80 6.82 -1.57 15.32
N LEU A 81 5.74 -0.77 15.31
CA LEU A 81 4.73 -0.76 16.38
C LEU A 81 3.99 -2.10 16.49
N ARG A 82 3.78 -2.78 15.36
CA ARG A 82 3.11 -4.10 15.30
C ARG A 82 4.04 -5.27 15.60
N LYS A 83 5.34 -5.17 15.27
CA LYS A 83 6.39 -6.14 15.63
C LYS A 83 6.54 -6.24 17.15
N LYS A 84 6.48 -5.13 17.88
CA LYS A 84 6.43 -5.12 19.36
C LYS A 84 5.30 -5.99 19.93
N ARG A 85 4.24 -6.23 19.16
CA ARG A 85 3.09 -7.10 19.51
C ARG A 85 3.22 -8.53 18.96
N LYS A 86 4.40 -8.92 18.46
CA LYS A 86 4.75 -10.23 17.86
C LYS A 86 3.83 -10.67 16.71
N LYS A 87 3.31 -9.72 15.91
CA LYS A 87 2.30 -10.01 14.87
C LYS A 87 2.83 -10.50 13.53
N PHE A 88 4.13 -10.35 13.22
CA PHE A 88 4.68 -10.74 11.92
C PHE A 88 5.68 -11.87 11.99
N ASN A 89 5.68 -12.76 10.99
CA ASN A 89 6.65 -13.86 10.87
C ASN A 89 7.94 -13.47 10.14
N VAL A 90 8.08 -12.22 9.72
CA VAL A 90 9.26 -11.61 9.12
C VAL A 90 9.65 -10.35 9.89
N ASP A 91 10.90 -9.97 9.73
CA ASP A 91 11.47 -8.70 10.11
C ASP A 91 11.47 -7.72 8.93
N PHE A 92 11.57 -6.44 9.25
CA PHE A 92 11.62 -5.37 8.28
C PHE A 92 12.96 -4.65 8.41
N GLN A 93 13.67 -4.51 7.30
CA GLN A 93 14.89 -3.73 7.24
C GLN A 93 14.57 -2.27 7.58
N ASN A 94 15.44 -1.63 8.35
CA ASN A 94 15.30 -0.22 8.68
C ASN A 94 15.42 0.64 7.41
N THR A 95 14.61 1.69 7.31
CA THR A 95 14.51 2.51 6.08
C THR A 95 15.77 3.34 5.85
N ASP A 96 16.42 3.86 6.90
CA ASP A 96 17.70 4.56 6.78
C ASP A 96 18.77 3.64 6.18
N ASN A 97 18.84 2.39 6.66
CA ASN A 97 19.73 1.38 6.08
C ASN A 97 19.37 1.06 4.62
N THR A 98 18.08 0.87 4.33
CA THR A 98 17.60 0.61 2.95
C THR A 98 18.05 1.72 2.03
N ASN A 99 17.80 2.98 2.41
CA ASN A 99 18.12 4.16 1.62
C ASN A 99 19.64 4.36 1.48
N ALA A 100 20.41 4.07 2.52
CA ALA A 100 21.86 4.11 2.46
C ALA A 100 22.44 3.06 1.48
N ILE A 101 21.94 1.82 1.53
CA ILE A 101 22.38 0.75 0.62
C ILE A 101 22.03 1.10 -0.84
N LEU A 102 20.81 1.60 -1.10
CA LEU A 102 20.41 2.07 -2.43
C LEU A 102 21.36 3.18 -2.92
N ALA A 103 21.61 4.18 -2.09
CA ALA A 103 22.49 5.30 -2.44
C ALA A 103 23.94 4.87 -2.73
N GLN A 104 24.48 3.95 -1.92
CA GLN A 104 25.82 3.37 -2.13
C GLN A 104 25.94 2.64 -3.47
N ASN A 105 24.83 2.12 -3.98
CA ASN A 105 24.75 1.44 -5.28
C ASN A 105 24.29 2.37 -6.43
N ASN A 106 24.31 3.69 -6.22
CA ASN A 106 23.84 4.71 -7.18
C ASN A 106 22.37 4.54 -7.60
N ILE A 107 21.57 3.91 -6.76
CA ILE A 107 20.12 3.80 -6.93
C ILE A 107 19.48 5.01 -6.23
N LYS A 108 18.82 5.82 -7.03
CA LYS A 108 18.13 7.06 -6.66
C LYS A 108 16.65 6.89 -6.92
N TYR A 109 15.86 7.83 -6.41
CA TYR A 109 14.43 7.88 -6.64
C TYR A 109 14.06 7.83 -8.14
N ASP A 110 14.85 8.49 -8.99
CA ASP A 110 14.62 8.61 -10.43
C ASP A 110 14.90 7.36 -11.26
N ASN A 111 15.69 6.42 -10.75
CA ASN A 111 16.12 5.25 -11.52
C ASN A 111 15.83 3.92 -10.83
N ILE A 112 15.19 3.94 -9.65
CA ILE A 112 14.89 2.72 -8.89
C ILE A 112 13.96 1.76 -9.66
N ASP A 113 13.14 2.29 -10.57
CA ASP A 113 12.22 1.53 -11.42
C ASP A 113 12.92 0.83 -12.61
N VAL A 114 14.17 1.16 -12.89
CA VAL A 114 15.01 0.48 -13.90
C VAL A 114 15.47 -0.90 -13.40
N TYR A 115 15.56 -1.09 -12.08
CA TYR A 115 16.02 -2.33 -11.48
C TYR A 115 14.87 -3.33 -11.32
N THR A 116 15.15 -4.61 -11.53
CA THR A 116 14.15 -5.64 -11.24
C THR A 116 14.01 -5.83 -9.73
N VAL A 117 12.87 -6.41 -9.31
CA VAL A 117 12.66 -6.83 -7.91
C VAL A 117 13.83 -7.68 -7.41
N LYS A 118 14.32 -8.60 -8.26
CA LYS A 118 15.41 -9.50 -7.92
C LYS A 118 16.72 -8.75 -7.69
N ASP A 119 17.02 -7.78 -8.55
CA ASP A 119 18.22 -6.96 -8.41
C ASP A 119 18.18 -6.14 -7.11
N LEU A 120 17.03 -5.51 -6.84
CA LEU A 120 16.83 -4.73 -5.61
C LEU A 120 16.95 -5.61 -4.36
N CYS A 121 16.30 -6.78 -4.32
CA CYS A 121 16.41 -7.70 -3.20
C CYS A 121 17.86 -8.17 -2.96
N LYS A 122 18.59 -8.49 -4.03
CA LYS A 122 20.00 -8.90 -3.94
C LYS A 122 20.90 -7.78 -3.43
N ILE A 123 20.68 -6.55 -3.88
CA ILE A 123 21.45 -5.38 -3.46
C ILE A 123 21.16 -5.04 -1.99
N LEU A 124 19.89 -5.14 -1.59
CA LEU A 124 19.42 -4.84 -0.23
C LEU A 124 19.66 -5.97 0.76
N ASP A 125 20.05 -7.16 0.29
CA ASP A 125 20.23 -8.38 1.09
C ASP A 125 18.94 -8.76 1.86
N VAL A 126 17.83 -8.91 1.14
CA VAL A 126 16.51 -9.24 1.70
C VAL A 126 15.75 -10.26 0.85
N ASP A 127 14.82 -10.99 1.46
CA ASP A 127 14.03 -12.03 0.81
C ASP A 127 12.88 -11.46 -0.04
N GLY A 128 12.55 -10.19 0.16
CA GLY A 128 11.48 -9.53 -0.59
C GLY A 128 11.42 -8.04 -0.31
N ILE A 129 10.68 -7.34 -1.17
CA ILE A 129 10.50 -5.89 -1.06
C ILE A 129 9.04 -5.51 -0.97
N ILE A 130 8.79 -4.49 -0.16
CA ILE A 130 7.56 -3.73 -0.09
C ILE A 130 7.77 -2.47 -0.93
N SER A 131 6.95 -2.33 -1.96
CA SER A 131 7.00 -1.23 -2.92
C SER A 131 5.60 -0.74 -3.25
N GLY A 132 5.47 0.36 -3.97
CA GLY A 132 4.16 0.84 -4.34
C GLY A 132 4.15 2.19 -5.04
N ASN A 133 2.94 2.57 -5.42
CA ASN A 133 2.68 3.80 -6.14
C ASN A 133 1.67 4.65 -5.38
N LEU A 134 1.81 5.98 -5.51
CA LEU A 134 0.83 6.95 -5.03
C LEU A 134 0.44 7.88 -6.17
N ASP A 135 -0.85 8.10 -6.34
CA ASP A 135 -1.39 9.19 -7.14
C ASP A 135 -2.07 10.16 -6.18
N LEU A 136 -1.60 11.40 -6.08
CA LEU A 136 -2.08 12.37 -5.09
C LEU A 136 -2.45 13.70 -5.74
N ASN A 137 -3.54 14.32 -5.28
CA ASN A 137 -3.89 15.69 -5.64
C ASN A 137 -3.70 16.70 -4.46
N ILE A 138 -3.15 16.22 -3.34
CA ILE A 138 -2.74 17.00 -2.17
C ILE A 138 -1.37 16.53 -1.66
N LEU A 139 -0.71 17.33 -0.82
CA LEU A 139 0.51 16.95 -0.12
C LEU A 139 0.16 16.34 1.24
N LEU A 140 0.13 15.01 1.32
CA LEU A 140 -0.28 14.30 2.55
C LEU A 140 0.73 14.49 3.68
N SER A 141 2.02 14.59 3.35
CA SER A 141 3.09 14.82 4.32
C SER A 141 2.95 16.15 5.07
N LYS A 142 2.36 17.16 4.43
CA LYS A 142 2.06 18.47 5.04
C LYS A 142 0.73 18.50 5.80
N GLY A 143 -0.02 17.40 5.78
CA GLY A 143 -1.34 17.29 6.37
C GLY A 143 -2.46 17.70 5.40
N VAL A 144 -3.67 17.19 5.66
CA VAL A 144 -4.87 17.52 4.88
C VAL A 144 -5.32 18.94 5.24
N PRO A 145 -5.41 19.89 4.27
CA PRO A 145 -5.86 21.25 4.54
C PRO A 145 -7.29 21.27 5.08
N THR A 146 -7.53 22.05 6.14
CA THR A 146 -8.86 22.24 6.74
C THR A 146 -9.76 23.17 5.94
N ASP A 147 -9.17 23.95 5.02
CA ASP A 147 -9.80 25.11 4.39
C ASP A 147 -10.42 24.79 3.02
N PHE A 148 -10.47 23.51 2.63
CA PHE A 148 -11.18 23.08 1.42
C PHE A 148 -12.69 23.29 1.57
N ASN A 149 -13.22 24.09 0.64
CA ASN A 149 -14.57 24.61 0.48
C ASN A 149 -15.66 23.95 1.35
N PHE A 150 -16.38 24.76 2.13
CA PHE A 150 -17.53 24.33 2.94
C PHE A 150 -18.63 23.62 2.11
N LEU A 151 -18.63 23.78 0.78
CA LEU A 151 -19.47 22.99 -0.14
C LEU A 151 -19.01 21.53 -0.31
N ASP A 152 -17.70 21.25 -0.35
CA ASP A 152 -17.17 19.88 -0.40
C ASP A 152 -17.38 19.13 0.93
N TYR A 153 -17.59 19.88 2.02
CA TYR A 153 -17.91 19.36 3.35
C TYR A 153 -19.23 18.57 3.37
N PHE A 154 -20.24 18.98 2.58
CA PHE A 154 -21.54 18.32 2.51
C PHE A 154 -21.59 17.14 1.50
N ASN A 155 -20.66 17.08 0.54
CA ASN A 155 -20.70 16.09 -0.55
C ASN A 155 -19.92 14.79 -0.29
N GLY A 156 -19.21 14.64 0.83
CA GLY A 156 -18.68 13.36 1.32
C GLY A 156 -17.63 12.62 0.46
N ASN A 157 -17.33 13.11 -0.75
CA ASN A 157 -16.55 12.42 -1.79
C ASN A 157 -15.20 13.10 -2.09
N ALA A 158 -14.56 13.71 -1.10
CA ALA A 158 -13.22 14.25 -1.28
C ALA A 158 -12.23 13.11 -1.59
N ASN A 159 -11.91 12.93 -2.87
CA ASN A 159 -10.92 11.99 -3.37
C ASN A 159 -9.56 12.68 -3.39
N TYR A 160 -8.65 12.24 -2.53
CA TYR A 160 -7.31 12.80 -2.41
C TYR A 160 -6.26 12.06 -3.24
N GLY A 161 -6.65 10.92 -3.82
CA GLY A 161 -5.72 10.08 -4.55
C GLY A 161 -5.96 8.59 -4.39
N ARG A 162 -4.94 7.81 -4.75
CA ARG A 162 -4.89 6.36 -4.58
C ARG A 162 -3.49 5.96 -4.13
N ILE A 163 -3.43 4.97 -3.26
CA ILE A 163 -2.18 4.32 -2.85
C ILE A 163 -2.29 2.84 -3.20
N GLY A 164 -1.22 2.29 -3.76
CA GLY A 164 -1.06 0.86 -3.97
C GLY A 164 0.19 0.37 -3.28
N ILE A 165 0.06 -0.64 -2.41
CA ILE A 165 1.17 -1.38 -1.79
C ILE A 165 1.28 -2.74 -2.46
N LYS A 166 2.50 -3.17 -2.72
CA LYS A 166 2.85 -4.48 -3.25
C LYS A 166 3.95 -5.09 -2.39
N ILE A 167 3.89 -6.42 -2.27
CA ILE A 167 4.99 -7.22 -1.73
C ILE A 167 5.40 -8.18 -2.83
N SER A 168 6.68 -8.19 -3.12
CA SER A 168 7.26 -9.06 -4.15
C SER A 168 8.36 -9.93 -3.56
N ASP A 169 8.46 -11.13 -4.13
CA ASP A 169 9.44 -12.16 -3.81
C ASP A 169 10.82 -11.82 -4.39
N GLY A 170 11.87 -11.97 -3.60
CA GLY A 170 13.24 -11.62 -3.99
C GLY A 170 13.89 -12.62 -4.93
N ASP A 171 13.61 -13.91 -4.77
CA ASP A 171 14.23 -14.96 -5.60
C ASP A 171 13.64 -15.02 -7.00
N THR A 172 12.31 -14.94 -7.08
CA THR A 172 11.57 -15.10 -8.34
C THR A 172 11.13 -13.77 -8.95
N GLY A 173 11.13 -12.68 -8.19
CA GLY A 173 10.59 -11.39 -8.61
C GLY A 173 9.06 -11.34 -8.68
N LYS A 174 8.36 -12.40 -8.27
CA LYS A 174 6.91 -12.52 -8.42
C LYS A 174 6.17 -11.66 -7.40
N LEU A 175 5.02 -11.11 -7.83
CA LEU A 175 4.10 -10.44 -6.93
C LEU A 175 3.47 -11.45 -5.97
N LEU A 176 3.68 -11.27 -4.67
CA LEU A 176 3.14 -12.11 -3.62
C LEU A 176 1.80 -11.58 -3.12
N TRP A 177 1.70 -10.26 -2.97
CA TRP A 177 0.52 -9.61 -2.41
C TRP A 177 0.42 -8.17 -2.88
N LYS A 178 -0.80 -7.68 -3.07
CA LYS A 178 -1.06 -6.29 -3.44
C LYS A 178 -2.31 -5.80 -2.75
N TYR A 179 -2.28 -4.56 -2.30
CA TYR A 179 -3.44 -3.84 -1.79
C TYR A 179 -3.52 -2.46 -2.41
N GLU A 180 -4.69 -2.07 -2.88
CA GLU A 180 -4.96 -0.71 -3.34
C GLU A 180 -6.07 -0.09 -2.52
N GLN A 181 -5.92 1.19 -2.19
CA GLN A 181 -6.95 1.92 -1.49
C GLN A 181 -7.04 3.35 -2.04
N GLN A 182 -8.28 3.81 -2.23
CA GLN A 182 -8.55 5.21 -2.50
C GLN A 182 -8.35 6.04 -1.22
N ILE A 183 -7.66 7.17 -1.36
CA ILE A 183 -7.38 8.11 -0.29
C ILE A 183 -8.51 9.12 -0.25
N ASN A 184 -9.10 9.31 0.93
CA ASN A 184 -10.19 10.25 1.13
C ASN A 184 -10.11 10.87 2.53
N LYS A 185 -11.03 11.78 2.85
CA LYS A 185 -11.06 12.43 4.17
C LYS A 185 -11.17 11.47 5.36
N LYS A 186 -11.68 10.26 5.15
CA LYS A 186 -11.82 9.24 6.21
C LYS A 186 -10.56 8.39 6.39
N THR A 187 -9.60 8.42 5.44
CA THR A 187 -8.37 7.61 5.54
C THR A 187 -7.35 8.17 6.53
N GLY A 188 -7.31 9.48 6.76
CA GLY A 188 -6.43 10.08 7.77
C GLY A 188 -6.12 11.55 7.49
N LYS A 189 -5.57 12.24 8.49
CA LYS A 189 -5.21 13.67 8.39
C LYS A 189 -3.78 13.91 7.88
N ASN A 190 -2.92 12.89 7.89
CA ASN A 190 -1.54 12.92 7.41
C ASN A 190 -1.11 11.53 6.94
N THR A 191 0.09 11.42 6.38
CA THR A 191 0.65 10.17 5.85
C THR A 191 0.66 9.04 6.89
N THR A 192 1.12 9.29 8.12
CA THR A 192 1.21 8.27 9.17
C THR A 192 -0.16 7.71 9.55
N GLU A 193 -1.17 8.57 9.75
CA GLU A 193 -2.53 8.12 10.06
C GLU A 193 -3.17 7.36 8.89
N LEU A 194 -2.91 7.80 7.66
CA LEU A 194 -3.38 7.13 6.45
C LEU A 194 -2.82 5.72 6.37
N ILE A 195 -1.49 5.58 6.50
CA ILE A 195 -0.84 4.27 6.46
C ILE A 195 -1.32 3.38 7.60
N ASP A 196 -1.42 3.90 8.83
CA ASP A 196 -1.90 3.11 9.97
C ASP A 196 -3.34 2.60 9.77
N ARG A 197 -4.26 3.45 9.28
CA ARG A 197 -5.64 3.03 8.98
C ARG A 197 -5.71 2.05 7.82
N MET A 198 -5.05 2.35 6.72
CA MET A 198 -4.99 1.49 5.54
C MET A 198 -4.44 0.12 5.91
N MET A 199 -3.30 0.08 6.61
CA MET A 199 -2.67 -1.16 7.04
C MET A 199 -3.46 -1.87 8.12
N LYS A 200 -4.26 -1.19 8.96
CA LYS A 200 -5.22 -1.85 9.86
C LYS A 200 -6.29 -2.62 9.09
N LEU A 201 -6.81 -2.06 7.99
CA LEU A 201 -7.78 -2.73 7.12
C LEU A 201 -7.13 -3.90 6.37
N ALA A 202 -5.93 -3.66 5.82
CA ALA A 202 -5.16 -4.67 5.10
C ALA A 202 -4.65 -5.81 5.99
N SER A 203 -4.28 -5.51 7.26
CA SER A 203 -3.62 -6.44 8.19
C SER A 203 -4.40 -7.72 8.44
N ARG A 204 -5.73 -7.64 8.42
CA ARG A 204 -6.60 -8.83 8.54
C ARG A 204 -6.35 -9.87 7.45
N LYS A 205 -5.79 -9.45 6.31
CA LYS A 205 -5.39 -10.29 5.18
C LYS A 205 -3.91 -10.17 4.84
N PHE A 206 -3.13 -9.46 5.65
CA PHE A 206 -1.71 -9.29 5.40
C PHE A 206 -1.03 -10.65 5.55
N PRO A 207 -0.27 -11.08 4.54
CA PRO A 207 0.01 -12.50 4.39
C PRO A 207 1.13 -12.97 5.34
N TYR A 208 1.92 -12.04 5.86
CA TYR A 208 2.94 -12.27 6.89
C TYR A 208 2.42 -12.13 8.35
N ASP A 209 1.10 -12.12 8.58
CA ASP A 209 0.55 -12.12 9.94
C ASP A 209 0.67 -13.52 10.59
N LYS A 210 1.27 -13.61 11.79
CA LYS A 210 1.46 -14.88 12.51
C LYS A 210 0.16 -15.60 12.82
N GLU A 211 -0.93 -14.89 13.12
CA GLU A 211 -2.23 -15.51 13.41
C GLU A 211 -2.80 -16.22 12.19
N LYS A 212 -2.57 -15.67 10.99
CA LYS A 212 -2.96 -16.29 9.72
C LYS A 212 -2.21 -17.61 9.52
N LYS A 213 -0.88 -17.63 9.71
CA LYS A 213 -0.06 -18.86 9.63
C LYS A 213 -0.49 -19.90 10.68
N ARG A 214 -0.86 -19.48 11.90
CA ARG A 214 -1.36 -20.38 12.96
C ARG A 214 -2.74 -20.96 12.65
N LYS A 215 -3.67 -20.18 12.08
CA LYS A 215 -5.00 -20.65 11.69
C LYS A 215 -4.94 -21.69 10.57
N LYS A 216 -4.10 -21.46 9.55
CA LYS A 216 -3.86 -22.42 8.45
C LYS A 216 -3.29 -23.76 8.94
N ARG A 217 -2.39 -23.76 9.95
CA ARG A 217 -1.84 -25.01 10.52
C ARG A 217 -2.86 -25.85 11.30
N LYS A 218 -4.02 -25.29 11.66
CA LYS A 218 -5.07 -25.95 12.44
C LYS A 218 -6.27 -26.41 11.60
N SER A 219 -6.33 -26.03 10.33
CA SER A 219 -7.34 -26.45 9.34
C SER A 219 -6.78 -27.55 8.47
#